data_AF-A0AA38VJ29-F1
#
_entry.id   AF-A0AA38VJ29-F1
#
_cell.length_a   1.000
_cell.length_b   1.000
_cell.length_c   1.000
_cell.angle_alpha   90.00
_cell.angle_beta   90.00
_cell.angle_gamma   90.00
#
_symmetry.space_group_name_H-M   'P 1'
#
loop_
_entity.id
_entity.type
_entity.pdbx_description
1 polymer ?
#
loop_
_entity_poly.entity_id
_entity_poly.type
_entity_poly.pdbx_seq_one_letter_code
_entity_poly.pdbx_strand_id
1 'polypeptide(L)'
;MPSRAVLPFPFPLSIGTDICHIPRIHRILQHSERRRLQFVRRVLNATETARPHLREPIAWILDGRVPAKEGRRLGAAAEKDGGAGGASDLWRAACFMAGRFAAKEAVIKAHHEHKLTFHDITILSRRTAAAATTRERNRQTEDYDDSSDETGRRSAAEEEERGSGPPVATVMLAGEAHEVAVSISHDGDYATAVCLGVRV
;
A
#
# COMPACT_ATOMS: atom_id res chain seq x y z
N MET A 1 -32.09 23.06 -34.37
CA MET A 1 -31.64 21.73 -33.91
C MET A 1 -32.10 21.57 -32.47
N PRO A 2 -32.98 20.62 -32.13
CA PRO A 2 -33.36 20.41 -30.73
C PRO A 2 -32.11 19.99 -29.95
N SER A 3 -31.85 20.66 -28.82
CA SER A 3 -30.72 20.33 -27.95
C SER A 3 -30.95 18.92 -27.38
N ARG A 4 -30.13 17.96 -27.80
CA ARG A 4 -30.11 16.62 -27.19
C ARG A 4 -29.73 16.79 -25.72
N ALA A 5 -30.65 16.48 -24.81
CA ALA A 5 -30.39 16.51 -23.38
C ALA A 5 -29.24 15.54 -23.07
N VAL A 6 -28.17 16.06 -22.46
CA VAL A 6 -27.06 15.25 -21.97
C VAL A 6 -27.50 14.65 -20.64
N LEU A 7 -27.68 13.34 -20.59
CA LEU A 7 -27.96 12.64 -19.35
C LEU A 7 -26.66 12.42 -18.58
N PRO A 8 -26.65 12.59 -17.24
CA PRO A 8 -25.48 12.27 -16.43
C PRO A 8 -25.21 10.76 -16.46
N PHE A 9 -23.96 10.39 -16.11
CA PHE A 9 -23.60 8.99 -15.97
C PHE A 9 -24.46 8.34 -14.85
N PRO A 10 -25.06 7.16 -15.08
CA PRO A 10 -26.12 6.62 -14.23
C PRO A 10 -25.67 6.10 -12.86
N PHE A 11 -24.37 5.87 -12.67
CA PHE A 11 -23.83 5.40 -11.39
C PHE A 11 -22.88 6.46 -10.82
N PRO A 12 -22.84 6.67 -9.50
CA PRO A 12 -21.91 7.61 -8.89
C PRO A 12 -20.49 7.01 -8.81
N LEU A 13 -19.99 6.39 -9.88
CA LEU A 13 -18.65 5.81 -9.90
C LEU A 13 -17.62 6.85 -10.34
N SER A 14 -16.47 6.83 -9.69
CA SER A 14 -15.30 7.62 -10.04
C SER A 14 -14.09 6.72 -10.25
N ILE A 15 -13.26 7.11 -11.21
CA ILE A 15 -12.01 6.44 -11.50
C ILE A 15 -10.84 7.38 -11.21
N GLY A 16 -9.78 6.82 -10.64
CA GLY A 16 -8.49 7.49 -10.53
C GLY A 16 -7.39 6.58 -11.04
N THR A 17 -6.43 7.17 -11.73
CA THR A 17 -5.29 6.44 -12.31
C THR A 17 -4.01 7.16 -11.98
N ASP A 18 -2.93 6.41 -11.75
CA ASP A 18 -1.61 6.97 -11.55
C ASP A 18 -0.51 6.08 -12.10
N ILE A 19 0.59 6.71 -12.51
CA ILE A 19 1.81 6.05 -12.95
C ILE A 19 3.01 6.68 -12.24
N CYS A 20 3.81 5.83 -11.60
CA CYS A 20 4.95 6.23 -10.79
C CYS A 20 6.24 5.62 -11.35
N HIS A 21 7.24 6.45 -11.60
CA HIS A 21 8.54 6.03 -12.13
C HIS A 21 9.43 5.44 -11.01
N ILE A 22 9.68 4.14 -11.04
CA ILE A 22 10.43 3.39 -10.01
C ILE A 22 11.87 3.92 -9.85
N PRO A 23 12.66 4.19 -10.92
CA PRO A 23 13.98 4.79 -10.78
C PRO A 23 13.99 6.15 -10.07
N ARG A 24 12.89 6.92 -10.14
CA ARG A 24 12.78 8.17 -9.37
C ARG A 24 12.64 7.88 -7.88
N ILE A 25 11.80 6.92 -7.50
CA ILE A 25 11.64 6.49 -6.11
C ILE A 25 12.94 5.90 -5.57
N HIS A 26 13.61 5.06 -6.36
CA HIS A 26 14.92 4.50 -6.02
C HIS A 26 15.94 5.59 -5.68
N ARG A 27 16.06 6.64 -6.50
CA ARG A 27 16.93 7.80 -6.20
C ARG A 27 16.55 8.56 -4.93
N ILE A 28 15.25 8.63 -4.60
CA ILE A 28 14.79 9.24 -3.33
C ILE A 28 15.26 8.38 -2.15
N LEU A 29 15.14 7.05 -2.26
CA LEU A 29 15.57 6.13 -1.22
C LEU A 29 17.10 6.06 -1.09
N GLN A 30 17.86 6.28 -2.16
CA GLN A 30 19.34 6.36 -2.10
C GLN A 30 19.87 7.60 -1.35
N HIS A 31 19.02 8.59 -1.09
CA HIS A 31 19.44 9.81 -0.41
C HIS A 31 19.77 9.56 1.08
N SER A 32 20.12 10.65 1.79
CA SER A 32 20.32 10.65 3.25
C SER A 32 19.18 9.94 4.00
N GLU A 33 19.54 9.27 5.09
CA GLU A 33 18.62 8.51 5.94
C GLU A 33 17.39 9.32 6.34
N ARG A 34 17.58 10.58 6.75
CA ARG A 34 16.48 11.52 7.07
C ARG A 34 15.50 11.66 5.92
N ARG A 35 15.97 11.87 4.68
CA ARG A 35 15.10 12.09 3.52
C ARG A 35 14.39 10.81 3.11
N ARG A 36 15.07 9.67 3.18
CA ARG A 36 14.50 8.34 2.94
C ARG A 36 13.36 8.06 3.92
N LEU A 37 13.60 8.23 5.22
CA LEU A 37 12.60 8.00 6.26
C LEU A 37 11.42 8.96 6.15
N GLN A 38 11.67 10.24 5.86
CA GLN A 38 10.60 11.21 5.61
C GLN A 38 9.72 10.81 4.43
N PHE A 39 10.31 10.31 3.34
CA PHE A 39 9.55 9.83 2.20
C PHE A 39 8.69 8.61 2.56
N VAL A 40 9.27 7.60 3.22
CA VAL A 40 8.53 6.41 3.63
C VAL A 40 7.37 6.77 4.56
N ARG A 41 7.63 7.59 5.58
CA ARG A 41 6.61 8.05 6.55
C ARG A 41 5.56 8.98 5.93
N ARG A 42 5.88 9.67 4.84
CA ARG A 42 4.89 10.47 4.09
C ARG A 42 3.90 9.58 3.36
N VAL A 43 4.40 8.48 2.78
CA VAL A 43 3.59 7.61 1.89
C VAL A 43 2.83 6.57 2.69
N LEU A 44 3.46 5.92 3.67
CA LEU A 44 2.85 4.83 4.42
C LEU A 44 2.29 5.31 5.76
N ASN A 45 1.13 4.78 6.12
CA ASN A 45 0.55 5.05 7.43
C ASN A 45 1.01 4.03 8.49
N ALA A 46 0.61 4.25 9.74
CA ALA A 46 0.99 3.39 10.85
C ALA A 46 0.47 1.95 10.66
N THR A 47 -0.75 1.79 10.15
CA THR A 47 -1.36 0.49 9.87
C THR A 47 -0.57 -0.33 8.85
N GLU A 48 -0.11 0.29 7.77
CA GLU A 48 0.73 -0.36 6.76
C GLU A 48 2.11 -0.72 7.33
N THR A 49 2.69 0.18 8.14
CA THR A 49 4.04 0.01 8.69
C THR A 49 4.10 -1.03 9.82
N ALA A 50 2.98 -1.25 10.52
CA ALA A 50 2.87 -2.21 11.62
C ALA A 50 2.71 -3.66 11.13
N ARG A 51 2.23 -3.88 9.90
CA ARG A 51 1.95 -5.22 9.36
C ARG A 51 3.25 -5.87 8.84
N PRO A 52 3.67 -7.04 9.37
CA PRO A 52 4.97 -7.64 9.02
C PRO A 52 5.16 -7.87 7.51
N HIS A 53 4.13 -8.38 6.82
CA HIS A 53 4.18 -8.69 5.39
C HIS A 53 4.26 -7.43 4.50
N LEU A 54 3.75 -6.29 4.96
CA LEU A 54 3.87 -5.00 4.26
C LEU A 54 5.15 -4.26 4.65
N ARG A 55 5.65 -4.53 5.86
CA ARG A 55 6.88 -3.94 6.38
C ARG A 55 8.12 -4.58 5.76
N GLU A 56 8.09 -5.87 5.43
CA GLU A 56 9.28 -6.63 4.99
C GLU A 56 10.12 -5.94 3.91
N PRO A 57 9.55 -5.37 2.82
CA PRO A 57 10.35 -4.73 1.77
C PRO A 57 11.09 -3.47 2.23
N ILE A 58 10.70 -2.88 3.36
CA ILE A 58 11.21 -1.62 3.90
C ILE A 58 11.70 -1.74 5.35
N ALA A 59 11.71 -2.95 5.92
CA ALA A 59 12.00 -3.15 7.34
C ALA A 59 13.38 -2.61 7.69
N TRP A 60 14.37 -2.89 6.84
CA TRP A 60 15.72 -2.37 6.99
C TRP A 60 15.78 -0.84 7.02
N ILE A 61 14.93 -0.15 6.24
CA ILE A 61 14.84 1.32 6.23
C ILE A 61 14.32 1.80 7.57
N LEU A 62 13.25 1.19 8.06
CA LEU A 62 12.55 1.59 9.29
C LEU A 62 13.37 1.30 10.55
N ASP A 63 14.16 0.23 10.51
CA ASP A 63 15.04 -0.20 11.60
C ASP A 63 16.38 0.55 11.60
N GLY A 64 16.59 1.50 10.67
CA GLY A 64 17.86 2.25 10.55
C GLY A 64 19.05 1.40 10.11
N ARG A 65 18.80 0.20 9.56
CA ARG A 65 19.85 -0.70 9.07
C ARG A 65 20.28 -0.21 7.69
N VAL A 66 21.51 0.28 7.54
CA VAL A 66 22.01 0.71 6.22
C VAL A 66 22.46 -0.51 5.42
N PRO A 67 22.00 -0.70 4.17
CA PRO A 67 22.54 -1.74 3.30
C PRO A 67 24.05 -1.50 3.14
N ALA A 68 24.86 -2.52 3.39
CA ALA A 68 26.31 -2.41 3.33
C ALA A 68 26.75 -1.87 1.95
N LYS A 69 27.28 -0.64 1.95
CA LYS A 69 27.93 0.13 0.85
C LYS A 69 27.66 -0.34 -0.59
N GLU A 70 26.75 0.37 -1.26
CA GLU A 70 26.58 0.39 -2.72
C GLU A 70 27.75 1.15 -3.39
N GLY A 71 28.90 0.49 -3.55
CA GLY A 71 30.04 1.03 -4.28
C GLY A 71 29.88 0.86 -5.79
N ARG A 72 29.53 1.95 -6.50
CA ARG A 72 29.70 2.19 -7.95
C ARG A 72 29.59 0.97 -8.90
N ARG A 73 28.53 0.93 -9.72
CA ARG A 73 28.56 1.12 -11.20
C ARG A 73 27.17 0.87 -11.79
N LEU A 74 26.73 1.78 -12.66
CA LEU A 74 25.64 1.57 -13.62
C LEU A 74 26.13 0.57 -14.68
N GLY A 75 25.38 -0.52 -14.87
CA GLY A 75 25.61 -1.50 -15.93
C GLY A 75 24.46 -2.49 -15.97
N ALA A 76 23.77 -2.55 -17.10
CA ALA A 76 22.59 -3.37 -17.35
C ALA A 76 22.92 -4.86 -17.42
N ALA A 77 22.03 -5.70 -16.89
CA ALA A 77 21.50 -6.95 -17.47
C ALA A 77 20.91 -7.82 -16.35
N ALA A 78 19.72 -8.36 -16.60
CA ALA A 78 19.11 -9.39 -15.77
C ALA A 78 19.94 -10.68 -15.81
N GLU A 79 20.25 -11.26 -14.64
CA GLU A 79 19.81 -12.60 -14.21
C GLU A 79 20.66 -13.15 -13.05
N LYS A 80 19.92 -13.76 -12.10
CA LYS A 80 20.19 -14.93 -11.25
C LYS A 80 21.41 -14.99 -10.32
N ASP A 81 21.03 -15.29 -9.07
CA ASP A 81 21.75 -15.96 -7.99
C ASP A 81 22.98 -15.29 -7.34
N GLY A 82 22.78 -14.96 -6.05
CA GLY A 82 23.70 -15.46 -5.04
C GLY A 82 24.79 -14.53 -4.48
N GLY A 83 24.57 -13.21 -4.35
CA GLY A 83 25.54 -12.40 -3.59
C GLY A 83 25.47 -10.86 -3.62
N ALA A 84 24.32 -10.24 -3.92
CA ALA A 84 24.21 -8.78 -4.08
C ALA A 84 22.97 -8.16 -3.36
N GLY A 85 22.77 -8.51 -2.09
CA GLY A 85 21.54 -8.22 -1.34
C GLY A 85 21.14 -6.74 -1.27
N GLY A 86 22.09 -5.82 -1.04
CA GLY A 86 21.76 -4.41 -0.78
C GLY A 86 21.11 -3.65 -1.95
N ALA A 87 21.61 -3.84 -3.17
CA ALA A 87 21.09 -3.19 -4.39
C ALA A 87 19.70 -3.72 -4.76
N SER A 88 19.55 -5.05 -4.66
CA SER A 88 18.31 -5.75 -4.91
C SER A 88 17.24 -5.38 -3.88
N ASP A 89 17.62 -5.24 -2.61
CA ASP A 89 16.71 -4.84 -1.53
C ASP A 89 16.24 -3.40 -1.67
N LEU A 90 17.14 -2.49 -2.09
CA LEU A 90 16.77 -1.10 -2.33
C LEU A 90 15.84 -0.95 -3.54
N TRP A 91 16.11 -1.69 -4.61
CA TRP A 91 15.22 -1.71 -5.77
C TRP A 91 13.85 -2.31 -5.42
N ARG A 92 13.82 -3.43 -4.70
CA ARG A 92 12.58 -4.05 -4.21
C ARG A 92 11.79 -3.10 -3.30
N ALA A 93 12.47 -2.37 -2.41
CA ALA A 93 11.87 -1.30 -1.61
C ALA A 93 11.31 -0.19 -2.50
N ALA A 94 12.04 0.22 -3.55
CA ALA A 94 11.58 1.23 -4.49
C ALA A 94 10.34 0.78 -5.28
N CYS A 95 10.30 -0.46 -5.78
CA CYS A 95 9.14 -1.04 -6.46
C CYS A 95 7.91 -1.06 -5.54
N PHE A 96 8.09 -1.51 -4.30
CA PHE A 96 7.04 -1.52 -3.29
C PHE A 96 6.50 -0.11 -3.01
N MET A 97 7.41 0.83 -2.73
CA MET A 97 7.05 2.23 -2.44
C MET A 97 6.41 2.94 -3.63
N ALA A 98 6.87 2.67 -4.85
CA ALA A 98 6.27 3.22 -6.07
C ALA A 98 4.84 2.71 -6.28
N GLY A 99 4.59 1.41 -6.04
CA GLY A 99 3.24 0.84 -6.10
C GLY A 99 2.30 1.46 -5.06
N ARG A 100 2.76 1.65 -3.81
CA ARG A 100 1.98 2.31 -2.75
C ARG A 100 1.72 3.78 -3.07
N PHE A 101 2.71 4.48 -3.59
CA PHE A 101 2.57 5.87 -4.02
C PHE A 101 1.51 6.00 -5.13
N ALA A 102 1.66 5.23 -6.22
CA ALA A 102 0.73 5.26 -7.35
C ALA A 102 -0.71 4.93 -6.90
N ALA A 103 -0.87 3.90 -6.07
CA ALA A 103 -2.17 3.50 -5.57
C ALA A 103 -2.84 4.59 -4.71
N LYS A 104 -2.10 5.25 -3.82
CA LYS A 104 -2.68 6.33 -3.00
C LYS A 104 -3.03 7.56 -3.83
N GLU A 105 -2.21 7.92 -4.82
CA GLU A 105 -2.54 8.99 -5.79
C GLU A 105 -3.79 8.62 -6.63
N ALA A 106 -3.90 7.38 -7.09
CA ALA A 106 -5.07 6.90 -7.82
C ALA A 106 -6.35 6.99 -6.94
N VAL A 107 -6.26 6.63 -5.66
CA VAL A 107 -7.38 6.78 -4.70
C VAL A 107 -7.76 8.26 -4.51
N ILE A 108 -6.79 9.15 -4.30
CA ILE A 108 -7.04 10.60 -4.16
C ILE A 108 -7.76 11.15 -5.40
N LYS A 109 -7.37 10.72 -6.60
CA LYS A 109 -8.00 11.13 -7.86
C LYS A 109 -9.43 10.59 -7.99
N ALA A 110 -9.68 9.35 -7.59
CA ALA A 110 -11.02 8.78 -7.57
C ALA A 110 -11.93 9.55 -6.58
N HIS A 111 -11.37 10.07 -5.48
CA HIS A 111 -12.10 10.78 -4.43
C HIS A 111 -11.78 12.29 -4.38
N HIS A 112 -11.63 12.93 -5.54
CA HIS A 112 -11.22 14.35 -5.66
C HIS A 112 -12.15 15.35 -4.97
N GLU A 113 -13.39 14.96 -4.66
CA GLU A 113 -14.37 15.75 -3.91
C GLU A 113 -13.99 15.85 -2.40
N HIS A 114 -13.15 14.94 -1.91
CA HIS A 114 -12.66 14.91 -0.55
C HIS A 114 -11.19 15.34 -0.46
N LYS A 115 -10.82 16.00 0.64
CA LYS A 115 -9.44 16.40 0.90
C LYS A 115 -8.66 15.27 1.58
N LEU A 116 -8.37 14.22 0.83
CA LEU A 116 -7.62 13.07 1.34
C LEU A 116 -6.12 13.32 1.35
N THR A 117 -5.47 12.76 2.36
CA THR A 117 -4.02 12.62 2.45
C THR A 117 -3.63 11.15 2.32
N PHE A 118 -2.34 10.87 2.14
CA PHE A 118 -1.84 9.49 2.11
C PHE A 118 -2.10 8.72 3.41
N HIS A 119 -2.25 9.40 4.55
CA HIS A 119 -2.48 8.74 5.83
C HIS A 119 -3.92 8.25 6.00
N ASP A 120 -4.87 8.87 5.29
CA ASP A 120 -6.28 8.48 5.27
C ASP A 120 -6.51 7.21 4.44
N ILE A 121 -5.49 6.73 3.72
CA ILE A 121 -5.60 5.60 2.79
C ILE A 121 -4.69 4.47 3.26
N THR A 122 -5.26 3.28 3.46
CA THR A 122 -4.54 2.05 3.82
C THR A 122 -4.70 1.03 2.70
N ILE A 123 -3.61 0.49 2.16
CA ILE A 123 -3.69 -0.54 1.10
C ILE A 123 -3.38 -1.91 1.68
N LEU A 124 -4.36 -2.80 1.65
CA LEU A 124 -4.32 -4.15 2.23
C LEU A 124 -4.66 -5.20 1.16
N SER A 125 -4.47 -6.48 1.45
CA SER A 125 -5.13 -7.52 0.65
C SER A 125 -6.59 -7.65 1.10
N ARG A 126 -7.51 -8.09 0.22
CA ARG A 126 -8.91 -8.34 0.60
C ARG A 126 -9.04 -9.26 1.83
N ARG A 127 -8.19 -10.28 1.95
CA ARG A 127 -8.18 -11.18 3.12
C ARG A 127 -7.73 -10.44 4.38
N THR A 128 -6.70 -9.61 4.27
CA THR A 128 -6.19 -8.84 5.42
C THR A 128 -7.11 -7.69 5.83
N ALA A 129 -7.93 -7.17 4.92
CA ALA A 129 -8.99 -6.20 5.24
C ALA A 129 -10.14 -6.89 5.98
N ALA A 130 -10.62 -8.03 5.48
CA ALA A 130 -11.67 -8.82 6.13
C ALA A 130 -11.27 -9.26 7.56
N ALA A 131 -10.05 -9.78 7.74
CA ALA A 131 -9.55 -10.19 9.05
C ALA A 131 -9.43 -9.01 10.04
N ALA A 132 -9.10 -7.81 9.56
CA ALA A 132 -9.05 -6.61 10.40
C ALA A 132 -10.45 -6.19 10.86
N THR A 133 -11.45 -6.20 9.95
CA THR A 133 -12.84 -5.88 10.32
C THR A 133 -13.45 -6.86 11.31
N THR A 134 -13.12 -8.16 11.21
CA THR A 134 -13.57 -9.16 12.18
C THR A 134 -12.94 -8.94 13.56
N ARG A 135 -11.64 -8.59 13.62
CA ARG A 135 -10.96 -8.29 14.89
C ARG A 135 -11.48 -7.02 15.57
N GLU A 136 -11.76 -5.96 14.81
CA GLU A 136 -12.34 -4.72 15.35
C GLU A 136 -13.73 -4.97 15.94
N ARG A 137 -14.56 -5.75 15.23
CA ARG A 137 -15.91 -6.12 15.67
C ARG A 137 -15.89 -7.01 16.92
N ASN A 138 -14.91 -7.93 17.01
CA ASN A 138 -14.73 -8.77 18.18
C ASN A 138 -14.21 -7.97 19.40
N ARG A 139 -13.29 -7.02 19.21
CA ARG A 139 -12.86 -6.12 20.30
C ARG A 139 -13.98 -5.25 20.85
N GLN A 140 -14.95 -4.87 20.02
CA GLN A 140 -16.16 -4.18 20.50
C GLN A 140 -17.14 -5.09 21.24
N THR A 141 -17.01 -6.42 21.12
CA THR A 141 -17.87 -7.40 21.82
C THR A 141 -17.20 -8.03 23.05
N GLU A 142 -15.88 -7.88 23.24
CA GLU A 142 -15.12 -8.40 24.38
C GLU A 142 -15.23 -7.57 25.68
N ASP A 143 -16.12 -6.57 25.73
CA ASP A 143 -16.44 -5.84 26.98
C ASP A 143 -17.41 -6.63 27.90
N TYR A 144 -17.73 -7.88 27.53
CA TYR A 144 -18.53 -8.83 28.31
C TYR A 144 -18.12 -10.27 27.90
N ASP A 145 -17.11 -10.86 28.56
CA ASP A 145 -17.13 -12.23 29.14
C ASP A 145 -15.71 -12.68 29.55
N ASP A 146 -15.67 -13.43 30.64
CA ASP A 146 -14.49 -13.86 31.40
C ASP A 146 -13.97 -15.24 30.96
N SER A 147 -12.67 -15.43 31.16
CA SER A 147 -11.91 -16.69 31.26
C SER A 147 -11.49 -17.49 29.99
N SER A 148 -10.17 -17.55 29.84
CA SER A 148 -9.31 -18.70 29.47
C SER A 148 -9.51 -19.44 28.14
N ASP A 149 -8.60 -19.23 27.18
CA ASP A 149 -7.53 -20.19 26.78
C ASP A 149 -6.88 -19.70 25.46
N GLU A 150 -5.72 -19.04 25.52
CA GLU A 150 -5.23 -18.18 24.43
C GLU A 150 -3.89 -18.59 23.79
N THR A 151 -3.49 -19.86 23.89
CA THR A 151 -2.14 -20.29 23.45
C THR A 151 -2.10 -21.13 22.16
N GLY A 152 -3.24 -21.50 21.57
CA GLY A 152 -3.30 -22.38 20.39
C GLY A 152 -3.69 -21.74 19.05
N ARG A 153 -4.27 -20.52 19.03
CA ARG A 153 -4.88 -19.92 17.81
C ARG A 153 -4.00 -18.95 17.03
N ARG A 154 -2.84 -18.56 17.57
CA ARG A 154 -1.98 -17.52 16.96
C ARG A 154 -1.31 -17.99 15.66
N SER A 155 -1.02 -19.28 15.51
CA SER A 155 -0.29 -19.83 14.35
C SER A 155 -1.12 -19.91 13.06
N ALA A 156 -2.43 -20.22 13.13
CA ALA A 156 -3.27 -20.37 11.93
C ALA A 156 -3.64 -19.00 11.29
N ALA A 157 -3.82 -17.95 12.10
CA ALA A 157 -4.16 -16.61 11.62
C ALA A 157 -3.00 -15.92 10.89
N GLU A 158 -1.75 -16.30 11.18
CA GLU A 158 -0.54 -15.78 10.52
C GLU A 158 -0.28 -16.44 9.16
N GLU A 159 -0.74 -17.69 8.96
CA GLU A 159 -0.66 -18.38 7.66
C GLU A 159 -1.76 -17.96 6.68
N GLU A 160 -2.97 -17.65 7.15
CA GLU A 160 -4.06 -17.10 6.30
C GLU A 160 -3.75 -15.70 5.74
N GLU A 161 -2.90 -14.94 6.43
CA GLU A 161 -2.46 -13.59 6.05
C GLU A 161 -1.53 -13.56 4.83
N ARG A 162 -1.00 -14.73 4.41
CA ARG A 162 -0.05 -14.88 3.29
C ARG A 162 -0.71 -15.00 1.92
N GLY A 163 -2.04 -14.94 1.85
CA GLY A 163 -2.78 -15.11 0.60
C GLY A 163 -2.63 -13.94 -0.37
N SER A 164 -2.18 -14.22 -1.60
CA SER A 164 -2.15 -13.33 -2.78
C SER A 164 -3.55 -12.98 -3.31
N GLY A 165 -4.46 -12.54 -2.43
CA GLY A 165 -5.75 -11.98 -2.87
C GLY A 165 -5.53 -10.63 -3.57
N PRO A 166 -6.43 -10.22 -4.50
CA PRO A 166 -6.32 -8.92 -5.15
C PRO A 166 -6.26 -7.81 -4.08
N PRO A 167 -5.40 -6.80 -4.27
CA PRO A 167 -5.28 -5.69 -3.34
C PRO A 167 -6.61 -4.94 -3.24
N VAL A 168 -6.92 -4.48 -2.04
CA VAL A 168 -8.09 -3.67 -1.70
C VAL A 168 -7.59 -2.48 -0.90
N ALA A 169 -8.09 -1.28 -1.18
CA ALA A 169 -7.79 -0.12 -0.35
C ALA A 169 -8.95 0.18 0.58
N THR A 170 -8.61 0.50 1.83
CA THR A 170 -9.54 1.08 2.80
C THR A 170 -9.25 2.58 2.87
N VAL A 171 -10.26 3.39 2.60
CA VAL A 171 -10.19 4.86 2.61
C VAL A 171 -10.98 5.36 3.79
N MET A 172 -10.36 6.16 4.65
CA MET A 172 -11.04 6.84 5.74
C MET A 172 -11.68 8.12 5.20
N LEU A 173 -13.00 8.15 5.13
CA LEU A 173 -13.81 9.30 4.71
C LEU A 173 -14.67 9.74 5.88
N ALA A 174 -14.54 11.00 6.32
CA ALA A 174 -15.36 11.57 7.41
C ALA A 174 -15.44 10.73 8.70
N GLY A 175 -14.40 9.93 9.00
CA GLY A 175 -14.36 9.04 10.17
C GLY A 175 -14.88 7.62 9.92
N GLU A 176 -15.44 7.34 8.75
CA GLU A 176 -15.90 6.02 8.32
C GLU A 176 -14.90 5.37 7.37
N ALA A 177 -14.77 4.04 7.45
CA ALA A 177 -13.87 3.26 6.60
C ALA A 177 -14.63 2.73 5.38
N HIS A 178 -14.28 3.21 4.19
CA HIS A 178 -14.86 2.78 2.92
C HIS A 178 -13.90 1.85 2.18
N GLU A 179 -14.41 0.70 1.74
CA GLU A 179 -13.67 -0.21 0.87
C GLU A 179 -13.74 0.28 -0.59
N VAL A 180 -12.58 0.37 -1.25
CA VAL A 180 -12.50 0.71 -2.68
C VAL A 180 -11.62 -0.29 -3.43
N ALA A 181 -11.96 -0.52 -4.69
CA ALA A 181 -11.23 -1.46 -5.53
C ALA A 181 -9.98 -0.78 -6.11
N VAL A 182 -8.81 -1.35 -5.83
CA VAL A 182 -7.54 -0.85 -6.36
C VAL A 182 -6.79 -1.98 -7.05
N SER A 183 -6.31 -1.72 -8.25
CA SER A 183 -5.35 -2.58 -8.94
C SER A 183 -3.99 -1.91 -8.96
N ILE A 184 -2.93 -2.66 -8.65
CA ILE A 184 -1.54 -2.21 -8.71
C ILE A 184 -0.79 -3.16 -9.62
N SER A 185 0.01 -2.63 -10.53
CA SER A 185 0.84 -3.41 -11.43
C SER A 185 2.19 -2.74 -11.62
N HIS A 186 3.16 -3.51 -12.10
CA HIS A 186 4.48 -3.03 -12.45
C HIS A 186 4.74 -3.36 -13.92
N ASP A 187 5.12 -2.35 -14.68
CA ASP A 187 5.44 -2.47 -16.11
C ASP A 187 6.80 -1.79 -16.36
N GLY A 188 7.82 -2.60 -16.58
CA GLY A 188 9.21 -2.16 -16.69
C GLY A 188 9.63 -1.28 -15.51
N ASP A 189 9.97 -0.03 -15.81
CA ASP A 189 10.45 0.98 -14.85
C ASP A 189 9.31 1.75 -14.15
N TYR A 190 8.06 1.34 -14.31
CA TYR A 190 6.90 2.05 -13.79
C TYR A 190 6.03 1.15 -12.92
N ALA A 191 5.49 1.74 -11.86
CA ALA A 191 4.34 1.19 -11.13
C ALA A 191 3.09 1.92 -11.59
N THR A 192 2.04 1.19 -11.94
CA THR A 192 0.74 1.75 -12.33
C THR A 192 -0.30 1.35 -11.31
N ALA A 193 -1.28 2.23 -11.10
CA ALA A 193 -2.41 1.92 -10.27
C ALA A 193 -3.71 2.50 -10.82
N VAL A 194 -4.80 1.76 -10.62
CA VAL A 194 -6.16 2.17 -10.95
C VAL A 194 -7.02 1.97 -9.72
N CYS A 195 -7.79 2.99 -9.37
CA CYS A 195 -8.77 2.96 -8.30
C CYS A 195 -10.17 3.18 -8.88
N LEU A 196 -11.12 2.36 -8.47
CA LEU A 196 -12.55 2.55 -8.70
C LEU A 196 -13.23 2.82 -7.35
N GLY A 197 -13.80 4.01 -7.22
CA GLY A 197 -14.52 4.45 -6.02
C GLY A 197 -15.96 4.80 -6.32
N VAL A 198 -16.75 4.91 -5.25
CA VAL A 198 -18.09 5.50 -5.28
C VAL A 198 -17.96 6.94 -4.77
N ARG A 199 -18.56 7.89 -5.49
CA ARG A 199 -18.80 9.26 -5.01
C ARG A 199 -19.95 9.20 -4.02
N VAL A 200 -19.70 9.59 -2.79
CA VAL A 200 -20.66 9.56 -1.67
C VAL A 200 -21.02 10.97 -1.29
#